data_AF-A0A2P5M8I4-F1
#
_entry.id   AF-A0A2P5M8I4-F1
#
_cell.length_a   1.000
_cell.length_b   1.000
_cell.length_c   1.000
_cell.angle_alpha   90.00
_cell.angle_beta   90.00
_cell.angle_gamma   90.00
#
_symmetry.space_group_name_H-M   'P 1'
#
loop_
_entity.id
_entity.type
_entity.pdbx_description
1 polymer ?
#
loop_
_entity_poly.entity_id
_entity_poly.type
_entity_poly.pdbx_seq_one_letter_code
_entity_poly.pdbx_strand_id
1 'polypeptide(L)'
;FLLRGDGDVNARGVTMPAEYPRAIVKRIVERGLATGEISGEDHAYLVNVLASRSGLAPQEAERRVDLSAERLREDQAKAKEAAETARKTGILLAFLSAATMLIGAVAAWYGATLGGRHRDENVGVAAFSRF
;
A
#
# COMPACT_ATOMS: atom_id res chain seq x y z
N PHE A 1 14.93 16.94 53.50
CA PHE A 1 15.95 17.22 52.48
C PHE A 1 16.45 15.89 51.94
N LEU A 2 16.12 15.58 50.68
CA LEU A 2 16.78 14.70 49.71
C LEU A 2 17.35 13.34 50.19
N LEU A 3 16.54 12.29 50.08
CA LEU A 3 17.00 10.95 49.69
C LEU A 3 15.86 10.24 48.94
N ARG A 4 15.47 10.82 47.79
CA ARG A 4 14.74 10.10 46.75
C ARG A 4 15.82 9.28 46.04
N GLY A 5 15.77 7.97 46.21
CA GLY A 5 16.59 7.03 45.46
C GLY A 5 16.23 7.14 43.99
N ASP A 6 16.90 8.06 43.30
CA ASP A 6 16.99 8.10 41.86
C ASP A 6 17.89 6.94 41.47
N GLY A 7 17.30 5.74 41.43
CA GLY A 7 17.94 4.56 40.92
C GLY A 7 18.36 4.83 39.48
N ASP A 8 19.66 4.80 39.29
CA ASP A 8 20.41 5.15 38.09
C ASP A 8 20.18 4.14 36.95
N VAL A 9 18.93 3.97 36.50
CA VAL A 9 18.60 3.09 35.36
C VAL A 9 19.20 3.56 34.03
N ASN A 10 19.96 4.66 34.04
CA ASN A 10 20.58 5.28 32.87
C ASN A 10 22.12 5.40 32.94
N ALA A 11 22.78 4.74 33.90
CA ALA A 11 24.24 4.85 34.08
C ALA A 11 25.09 4.21 32.96
N ARG A 12 24.48 3.58 31.94
CA ARG A 12 25.19 2.91 30.84
C ARG A 12 24.60 3.16 29.46
N GLY A 13 24.18 4.38 29.13
CA GLY A 13 23.93 4.78 27.72
C GLY A 13 22.98 3.90 26.88
N VAL A 14 22.29 2.97 27.52
CA VAL A 14 21.31 2.03 26.98
C VAL A 14 20.11 2.22 27.87
N THR A 15 19.38 3.30 27.60
CA THR A 15 17.97 3.36 27.98
C THR A 15 17.33 2.15 27.31
N MET A 16 17.05 1.08 28.06
CA MET A 16 16.04 0.12 27.62
C MET A 16 14.81 0.95 27.32
N PRO A 17 14.35 1.05 26.06
CA PRO A 17 13.20 1.88 25.77
C PRO A 17 12.02 1.23 26.48
N ALA A 18 11.63 1.75 27.64
CA ALA A 18 10.30 1.54 28.16
C ALA A 18 9.38 1.94 27.02
N GLU A 19 8.81 0.96 26.32
CA GLU A 19 8.13 1.19 25.07
C GLU A 19 7.01 2.19 25.35
N TYR A 20 7.18 3.43 24.90
CA TYR A 20 6.29 4.51 25.29
C TYR A 20 4.86 4.10 24.91
N PRO A 21 3.85 4.27 25.78
CA PRO A 21 2.48 3.82 25.48
C PRO A 21 1.97 4.30 24.11
N ARG A 22 2.44 5.46 23.64
CA ARG A 22 2.18 5.98 22.30
C ARG A 22 2.73 5.10 21.17
N ALA A 23 3.93 4.54 21.33
CA ALA A 23 4.56 3.66 20.36
C ALA A 23 3.81 2.32 20.23
N ILE A 24 3.33 1.77 21.35
CA ILE A 24 2.50 0.55 21.37
C ILE A 24 1.17 0.82 20.66
N VAL A 25 0.45 1.88 21.05
CA VAL A 25 -0.81 2.28 20.40
C VAL A 25 -0.61 2.52 18.91
N LYS A 26 0.47 3.21 18.51
CA LYS A 26 0.80 3.43 17.10
C LYS A 26 0.94 2.11 16.34
N ARG A 27 1.71 1.16 16.86
CA ARG A 27 1.91 -0.15 16.24
C ARG A 27 0.61 -0.94 16.12
N ILE A 28 -0.22 -0.92 17.17
CA ILE A 28 -1.53 -1.58 17.17
C ILE A 28 -2.40 -1.01 16.06
N VAL A 29 -2.49 0.31 15.95
CA VAL A 29 -3.29 0.98 14.93
C VAL A 29 -2.72 0.73 13.53
N GLU A 30 -1.40 0.78 13.34
CA GLU A 30 -0.76 0.45 12.06
C GLU A 30 -1.04 -0.99 11.63
N ARG A 31 -0.94 -1.95 12.55
CA ARG A 31 -1.30 -3.35 12.29
C ARG A 31 -2.80 -3.48 11.99
N GLY A 32 -3.65 -2.78 12.75
CA GLY A 32 -5.09 -2.76 12.54
C GLY A 32 -5.49 -2.18 11.20
N LEU A 33 -4.78 -1.16 10.71
CA LEU A 33 -4.96 -0.61 9.36
C LEU A 33 -4.52 -1.58 8.27
N ALA A 34 -3.40 -2.29 8.49
CA ALA A 34 -2.87 -3.24 7.51
C ALA A 34 -3.73 -4.52 7.40
N THR A 35 -4.25 -5.01 8.53
CA THR A 35 -5.00 -6.26 8.60
C THR A 35 -6.51 -6.05 8.58
N GLY A 36 -7.01 -4.87 8.97
CA GLY A 36 -8.43 -4.58 9.21
C GLY A 36 -8.95 -5.11 10.54
N GLU A 37 -8.09 -5.65 11.40
CA GLU A 37 -8.48 -6.30 12.65
C GLU A 37 -7.62 -5.80 13.83
N ILE A 38 -8.27 -5.61 14.98
CA ILE A 38 -7.61 -5.34 16.25
C ILE A 38 -7.84 -6.56 17.13
N SER A 39 -6.76 -7.14 17.67
CA SER A 39 -6.87 -8.30 18.55
C SER A 39 -7.61 -7.95 19.84
N GLY A 40 -8.21 -8.94 20.51
CA GLY A 40 -8.90 -8.70 21.79
C GLY A 40 -7.98 -8.12 22.88
N GLU A 41 -6.72 -8.55 22.91
CA GLU A 41 -5.70 -8.01 23.82
C GLU A 41 -5.35 -6.55 23.50
N ASP A 42 -5.12 -6.25 22.22
CA ASP A 42 -4.85 -4.88 21.77
C ASP A 42 -6.04 -3.96 22.05
N HIS A 43 -7.26 -4.45 21.85
CA HIS A 43 -8.49 -3.73 22.16
C HIS A 43 -8.57 -3.39 23.65
N ALA A 44 -8.41 -4.38 24.53
CA ALA A 44 -8.43 -4.17 25.97
C ALA A 44 -7.34 -3.18 26.42
N TYR A 45 -6.15 -3.25 25.82
CA TYR A 45 -5.07 -2.30 26.06
C TYR A 45 -5.46 -0.87 25.63
N LEU A 46 -6.06 -0.70 24.45
CA LEU A 46 -6.53 0.61 23.97
C LEU A 46 -7.60 1.21 24.87
N VAL A 47 -8.56 0.41 25.35
CA VAL A 47 -9.59 0.85 26.29
C VAL A 47 -8.96 1.33 27.60
N ASN A 48 -8.02 0.56 28.15
CA ASN A 48 -7.33 0.92 29.39
C ASN A 48 -6.50 2.20 29.25
N VAL A 49 -5.75 2.35 28.15
CA VAL A 49 -4.97 3.55 27.86
C VAL A 49 -5.88 4.77 27.65
N LEU A 50 -7.01 4.59 26.95
CA LEU A 50 -7.97 5.66 26.73
C LEU A 50 -8.61 6.12 28.04
N ALA A 51 -9.14 5.20 28.84
CA ALA A 51 -9.73 5.49 30.15
C ALA A 51 -8.72 6.22 31.06
N SER A 52 -7.48 5.73 31.14
CA SER A 52 -6.43 6.29 31.98
C SER A 52 -5.99 7.70 31.55
N ARG A 53 -5.96 7.99 30.24
CA ARG A 53 -5.47 9.28 29.72
C ARG A 53 -6.53 10.36 29.61
N SER A 54 -7.78 9.97 29.39
CA SER A 54 -8.88 10.91 29.17
C SER A 54 -9.79 11.07 30.39
N GLY A 55 -9.62 10.25 31.43
CA GLY A 55 -10.48 10.28 32.62
C GLY A 55 -11.92 9.84 32.34
N LEU A 56 -12.18 9.22 31.19
CA LEU A 56 -13.49 8.70 30.81
C LEU A 56 -13.85 7.46 31.62
N ALA A 57 -15.15 7.26 31.83
CA ALA A 57 -15.66 6.02 32.42
C ALA A 57 -15.30 4.81 31.53
N PRO A 58 -15.01 3.63 32.10
CA PRO A 58 -14.56 2.46 31.33
C PRO A 58 -15.49 2.10 30.16
N GLN A 59 -16.80 2.20 30.36
CA GLN A 59 -17.80 1.89 29.35
C GLN A 59 -17.85 2.91 28.19
N GLU A 60 -17.51 4.18 28.46
CA GLU A 60 -17.38 5.22 27.42
C GLU A 60 -16.10 5.01 26.61
N ALA A 61 -15.01 4.63 27.27
CA ALA A 61 -13.75 4.31 26.60
C ALA A 61 -13.91 3.09 25.68
N GLU A 62 -14.58 2.03 26.15
CA GLU A 62 -14.89 0.83 25.37
C GLU A 62 -15.66 1.18 24.09
N ARG A 63 -16.79 1.90 24.23
CA ARG A 63 -17.61 2.30 23.08
C ARG A 63 -16.83 3.11 22.04
N ARG A 64 -15.89 3.97 22.47
CA ARG A 64 -15.05 4.77 21.55
C ARG A 64 -14.05 3.91 20.79
N VAL A 65 -13.46 2.91 21.44
CA VAL A 65 -12.55 1.98 20.78
C VAL A 65 -13.33 1.07 19.82
N ASP A 66 -14.50 0.57 20.21
CA ASP A 66 -15.39 -0.22 19.36
C ASP A 66 -15.78 0.53 18.08
N LEU A 67 -16.26 1.78 18.21
CA LEU A 67 -16.60 2.63 17.07
C LEU A 67 -15.41 2.86 16.14
N SER A 68 -14.19 2.95 16.70
CA SER A 68 -12.98 3.11 15.91
C SER A 68 -12.63 1.82 15.18
N ALA A 69 -12.77 0.67 15.83
CA ALA A 69 -12.56 -0.64 15.23
C ALA A 69 -13.57 -0.95 14.12
N GLU A 70 -14.83 -0.55 14.29
CA GLU A 70 -15.88 -0.71 13.28
C GLU A 70 -15.58 0.11 12.01
N ARG A 71 -15.21 1.38 12.16
CA ARG A 71 -14.78 2.23 11.03
C ARG A 71 -13.60 1.64 10.28
N LEU A 72 -12.61 1.09 10.99
CA LEU A 72 -11.46 0.43 10.38
C LEU A 72 -11.89 -0.77 9.52
N ARG A 73 -12.86 -1.57 9.98
CA ARG A 73 -13.40 -2.70 9.21
C ARG A 73 -14.13 -2.24 7.96
N GLU A 74 -14.96 -1.20 8.07
CA GLU A 74 -15.67 -0.62 6.92
C GLU A 74 -14.70 -0.08 5.86
N ASP A 75 -13.69 0.66 6.29
CA ASP A 75 -12.69 1.23 5.39
C ASP A 75 -11.85 0.13 4.72
N GLN A 76 -11.52 -0.94 5.45
CA GLN A 76 -10.83 -2.09 4.87
C GLN A 76 -11.69 -2.84 3.85
N ALA A 77 -13.00 -2.99 4.11
CA ALA A 77 -13.92 -3.59 3.15
C ALA A 77 -13.98 -2.78 1.86
N LYS A 78 -14.13 -1.45 1.95
CA LYS A 78 -14.09 -0.54 0.79
C LYS A 78 -12.76 -0.59 0.05
N ALA A 79 -11.65 -0.64 0.78
CA ALA A 79 -10.31 -0.74 0.19
C ALA A 79 -10.12 -2.05 -0.58
N LYS A 80 -10.60 -3.17 -0.03
CA LYS A 80 -10.58 -4.48 -0.72
C LYS A 80 -11.42 -4.46 -1.99
N GLU A 81 -12.62 -3.89 -1.94
CA GLU A 81 -13.49 -3.78 -3.11
C GLU A 81 -12.85 -2.92 -4.21
N ALA A 82 -12.25 -1.79 -3.84
CA ALA A 82 -11.53 -0.92 -4.78
C ALA A 82 -10.30 -1.63 -5.39
N ALA A 83 -9.54 -2.36 -4.58
CA ALA A 83 -8.38 -3.12 -5.05
C ALA A 83 -8.79 -4.26 -6.01
N GLU A 84 -9.86 -4.99 -5.69
CA GLU A 84 -10.39 -6.05 -6.54
C GLU A 84 -10.91 -5.50 -7.87
N THR A 85 -11.58 -4.35 -7.84
CA THR A 85 -12.03 -3.64 -9.04
C THR A 85 -10.84 -3.19 -9.89
N ALA A 86 -9.83 -2.57 -9.28
CA ALA A 86 -8.62 -2.15 -9.96
C ALA A 86 -7.84 -3.33 -10.57
N ARG A 87 -7.82 -4.48 -9.88
CA ARG A 87 -7.21 -5.71 -10.40
C ARG A 87 -7.93 -6.20 -11.65
N LYS A 88 -9.26 -6.26 -11.62
CA LYS A 88 -10.08 -6.73 -12.75
C LYS A 88 -9.93 -5.81 -13.96
N THR A 89 -10.02 -4.49 -13.75
CA THR A 89 -9.85 -3.51 -14.82
C THR A 89 -8.41 -3.51 -15.34
N GLY A 90 -7.42 -3.63 -14.47
CA GLY A 90 -6.00 -3.74 -14.83
C GLY A 90 -5.71 -4.94 -15.73
N ILE A 91 -6.30 -6.11 -15.44
CA ILE A 91 -6.15 -7.30 -16.29
C ILE A 91 -6.73 -7.05 -17.69
N LEU A 92 -7.93 -6.46 -17.78
CA LEU A 92 -8.56 -6.14 -19.07
C LEU A 92 -7.74 -5.12 -19.86
N LEU A 93 -7.26 -4.06 -19.20
CA LEU A 93 -6.40 -3.06 -19.83
C LEU A 93 -5.10 -3.68 -20.33
N ALA A 94 -4.41 -4.46 -19.50
CA ALA A 94 -3.17 -5.14 -19.89
C ALA A 94 -3.39 -6.07 -21.10
N PHE A 95 -4.49 -6.82 -21.10
CA PHE A 95 -4.84 -7.69 -22.22
C PHE A 95 -5.10 -6.89 -23.51
N LEU A 96 -5.90 -5.83 -23.43
CA LEU A 96 -6.19 -4.97 -24.59
C LEU A 96 -4.93 -4.26 -25.10
N SER A 97 -4.10 -3.73 -24.21
CA SER A 97 -2.81 -3.12 -24.56
C SER A 97 -1.85 -4.13 -25.22
N ALA A 98 -1.82 -5.37 -24.74
CA ALA A 98 -1.03 -6.41 -25.38
C ALA A 98 -1.58 -6.77 -26.78
N ALA A 99 -2.91 -6.87 -26.91
CA ALA A 99 -3.55 -7.16 -28.20
C ALA A 99 -3.28 -6.08 -29.25
N THR A 100 -3.39 -4.79 -28.87
CA THR A 100 -3.07 -3.68 -29.78
C THR A 100 -1.58 -3.66 -30.15
N MET A 101 -0.70 -3.97 -29.20
CA MET A 101 0.74 -4.10 -29.44
C MET A 101 1.05 -5.21 -30.45
N LEU A 102 0.38 -6.36 -30.36
CA LEU A 102 0.56 -7.47 -31.31
C LEU A 102 0.14 -7.08 -32.73
N ILE A 103 -1.00 -6.39 -32.88
CA ILE A 103 -1.46 -5.92 -34.19
C ILE A 103 -0.46 -4.92 -34.79
N GLY A 104 0.02 -3.95 -33.98
CA GLY A 104 1.04 -3.00 -34.40
C GLY A 104 2.36 -3.67 -34.79
N ALA A 105 2.78 -4.69 -34.03
CA ALA A 105 3.99 -5.46 -34.32
C ALA A 105 3.89 -6.20 -35.66
N VAL A 106 2.73 -6.81 -35.98
CA VAL A 106 2.50 -7.46 -37.28
C VAL A 106 2.53 -6.45 -38.42
N ALA A 107 1.88 -5.30 -38.27
CA ALA A 107 1.90 -4.24 -39.28
C ALA A 107 3.32 -3.70 -39.53
N ALA A 108 4.09 -3.48 -38.45
CA ALA A 108 5.48 -3.05 -38.54
C ALA A 108 6.37 -4.09 -39.23
N TRP A 109 6.22 -5.37 -38.90
CA TRP A 109 6.94 -6.46 -39.55
C TRP A 109 6.65 -6.54 -41.05
N TYR A 110 5.37 -6.43 -41.43
CA TYR A 110 4.97 -6.42 -42.84
C TYR A 110 5.57 -5.23 -43.60
N GLY A 111 5.53 -4.03 -43.01
CA GLY A 111 6.18 -2.84 -43.59
C GLY A 111 7.69 -3.01 -43.75
N ALA A 112 8.37 -3.58 -42.76
CA ALA A 112 9.81 -3.82 -42.80
C ALA A 112 10.21 -4.81 -43.91
N THR A 113 9.46 -5.89 -44.08
CA THR A 113 9.72 -6.88 -45.15
C THR A 113 9.48 -6.30 -46.54
N LEU A 114 8.40 -5.54 -46.74
CA LEU A 114 8.09 -4.92 -48.04
C LEU A 114 9.11 -3.82 -48.40
N GLY A 115 9.50 -2.99 -47.42
CA GLY A 115 10.51 -1.96 -47.60
C GLY A 115 11.92 -2.52 -47.83
N GLY A 116 12.29 -3.59 -47.11
CA GLY A 116 13.56 -4.29 -47.32
C GLY A 116 13.67 -4.87 -48.73
N ARG A 117 12.60 -5.51 -49.23
CA ARG A 117 12.57 -6.02 -50.60
C ARG A 117 12.68 -4.92 -51.66
N HIS A 118 12.02 -3.77 -51.47
CA HIS A 118 12.17 -2.62 -52.36
C HIS A 118 13.62 -2.07 -52.42
N ARG A 119 14.34 -2.09 -51.28
CA ARG A 119 15.77 -1.76 -51.23
C ARG A 119 16.59 -2.80 -52.00
N ASP A 120 16.31 -4.08 -51.79
CA ASP A 120 17.09 -5.18 -52.36
C ASP A 120 16.88 -5.33 -53.88
N GLU A 121 15.68 -5.01 -54.38
CA GLU A 121 15.35 -5.04 -55.81
C GLU A 121 15.94 -3.87 -56.60
N ASN A 122 16.59 -2.89 -55.95
CA ASN A 122 17.19 -1.71 -56.60
C ASN A 122 16.25 -1.01 -57.60
N VAL A 123 14.93 -1.15 -57.43
CA VAL A 123 13.89 -0.33 -58.06
C VAL A 123 13.85 1.05 -57.39
N GLY A 124 15.03 1.61 -57.14
CA GLY A 124 15.20 3.00 -56.80
C GLY A 124 14.96 3.85 -58.04
N VAL A 125 14.70 5.13 -57.79
CA VAL A 125 14.65 6.25 -58.75
C VAL A 125 15.79 6.28 -59.81
N ALA A 126 16.81 5.41 -59.71
CA ALA A 126 17.83 5.16 -60.72
C ALA A 126 17.28 4.62 -62.06
N ALA A 127 16.18 3.86 -62.05
CA ALA A 127 15.50 3.49 -63.30
C ALA A 127 14.78 4.70 -63.94
N PHE A 128 14.38 5.67 -63.11
CA PHE A 128 13.75 6.92 -63.53
C PHE A 128 14.76 8.00 -63.96
N SER A 129 16.04 7.87 -63.58
CA SER A 129 17.13 8.79 -63.95
C SER A 129 17.97 8.33 -65.15
N ARG A 130 17.53 7.28 -65.87
CA ARG A 130 18.17 6.80 -67.12
C ARG A 130 17.37 7.16 -68.39
N PHE A 131 16.32 7.96 -68.26
CA PHE A 131 15.67 8.71 -69.35
C PHE A 131 15.96 10.20 -69.17
#